data_AF-A0A0M8MX49-F1
#
_entry.id   AF-A0A0M8MX49-F1
#
_cell.length_a   1.000
_cell.length_b   1.000
_cell.length_c   1.000
_cell.angle_alpha   90.00
_cell.angle_beta   90.00
_cell.angle_gamma   90.00
#
_symmetry.space_group_name_H-M   'P 1'
#
loop_
_entity.id
_entity.type
_entity.pdbx_description
1 polymer ?
#
loop_
_entity_poly.entity_id
_entity_poly.type
_entity_poly.pdbx_seq_one_letter_code
_entity_poly.pdbx_strand_id
1 'polypeptide(L)'
;MTEDTWHHVQFAMQTYALGAALGILVAMDYRYRLEKSMDRVMDFGLPRIGNPVFADDVDKRLYNKVYYVVNGHDWVPHMPPRELDLQHPSGQIWMNPPKSTHWAFYA
;
A
#
# COMPACT_ATOMS: atom_id res chain seq x y z
N MET A 1 35.78 4.33 -15.25
CA MET A 1 34.42 3.78 -15.10
C MET A 1 34.35 3.25 -13.69
N THR A 2 33.83 4.07 -12.78
CA THR A 2 33.95 3.90 -11.32
C THR A 2 32.88 2.96 -10.78
N GLU A 3 33.30 2.13 -9.82
CA GLU A 3 32.64 0.97 -9.22
C GLU A 3 31.50 1.31 -8.23
N ASP A 4 30.75 2.40 -8.44
CA ASP A 4 29.84 2.97 -7.41
C ASP A 4 28.34 2.90 -7.71
N THR A 5 27.89 2.17 -8.75
CA THR A 5 26.47 2.22 -9.18
C THR A 5 25.52 1.27 -8.44
N TRP A 6 25.99 0.49 -7.47
CA TRP A 6 25.18 -0.52 -6.77
C TRP A 6 24.75 -0.14 -5.33
N HIS A 7 25.09 1.05 -4.84
CA HIS A 7 24.80 1.46 -3.46
C HIS A 7 23.35 1.88 -3.18
N HIS A 8 22.46 1.86 -4.19
CA HIS A 8 21.03 2.10 -4.02
C HIS A 8 20.22 0.86 -4.40
N VAL A 9 20.12 -0.11 -3.49
CA VAL A 9 19.20 -1.25 -3.65
C VAL A 9 17.79 -0.76 -3.39
N GLN A 10 17.02 -0.57 -4.47
CA GLN A 10 15.61 -0.19 -4.38
C GLN A 10 14.74 -1.43 -4.12
N PHE A 11 13.96 -1.43 -3.05
CA PHE A 11 13.01 -2.50 -2.74
C PHE A 11 11.60 -2.06 -3.10
N ALA A 12 11.05 -2.67 -4.17
CA ALA A 12 9.67 -2.50 -4.59
C ALA A 12 8.88 -3.79 -4.37
N MET A 13 7.70 -3.70 -3.76
CA MET A 13 6.80 -4.83 -3.58
C MET A 13 5.54 -4.66 -4.43
N GLN A 14 5.13 -5.74 -5.10
CA GLN A 14 3.85 -5.82 -5.82
C GLN A 14 3.06 -7.01 -5.31
N THR A 15 1.81 -6.78 -4.93
CA THR A 15 0.98 -7.81 -4.31
C THR A 15 -0.50 -7.69 -4.73
N TYR A 16 -1.28 -8.76 -4.56
CA TYR A 16 -2.70 -8.81 -4.94
C TYR A 16 -3.57 -9.41 -3.83
N ALA A 17 -4.75 -8.83 -3.60
CA ALA A 17 -5.77 -9.30 -2.67
C ALA A 17 -5.22 -9.55 -1.25
N LEU A 18 -5.21 -10.79 -0.76
CA LEU A 18 -4.62 -11.11 0.55
C LEU A 18 -3.12 -10.79 0.61
N GLY A 19 -2.42 -10.89 -0.52
CA GLY A 19 -1.02 -10.48 -0.62
C GLY A 19 -0.82 -8.99 -0.34
N ALA A 20 -1.80 -8.14 -0.67
CA ALA A 20 -1.78 -6.70 -0.37
C ALA A 20 -1.82 -6.40 1.12
N ALA A 21 -2.65 -7.14 1.85
CA ALA A 21 -2.62 -7.06 3.31
C ALA A 21 -1.23 -7.40 3.86
N LEU A 22 -0.64 -8.48 3.36
CA LEU A 22 0.68 -8.92 3.80
C LEU A 22 1.79 -7.94 3.39
N GLY A 23 1.67 -7.32 2.21
CA GLY A 23 2.66 -6.37 1.69
C GLY A 23 2.86 -5.17 2.60
N ILE A 24 1.76 -4.55 3.04
CA ILE A 24 1.83 -3.44 4.00
C ILE A 24 2.38 -3.91 5.36
N LEU A 25 1.96 -5.07 5.84
CA LEU A 25 2.48 -5.62 7.10
C LEU A 25 3.99 -5.86 7.03
N VAL A 26 4.49 -6.42 5.94
CA VAL A 26 5.93 -6.63 5.74
C VAL A 26 6.67 -5.30 5.61
N ALA A 27 6.11 -4.31 4.92
CA ALA A 27 6.73 -2.99 4.80
C ALA A 27 6.85 -2.27 6.16
N MET A 28 5.80 -2.36 6.98
CA MET A 28 5.81 -1.83 8.35
C MET A 28 6.77 -2.61 9.24
N ASP A 29 6.78 -3.93 9.14
CA ASP A 29 7.68 -4.79 9.90
C ASP A 29 9.16 -4.53 9.57
N TYR A 30 9.45 -4.35 8.27
CA TYR A 30 10.76 -3.95 7.78
C TYR A 30 11.17 -2.59 8.38
N ARG A 31 10.24 -1.64 8.45
CA ARG A 31 10.46 -0.32 9.05
C ARG A 31 10.70 -0.38 10.56
N TYR A 32 9.97 -1.23 11.26
CA TYR A 32 10.08 -1.37 12.71
C TYR A 32 11.30 -2.16 13.17
N ARG A 33 11.62 -3.29 12.52
CA ARG A 33 12.69 -4.19 12.98
C ARG A 33 14.07 -3.83 12.44
N LEU A 34 14.13 -3.30 11.22
CA LEU A 34 15.41 -3.04 10.54
C LEU A 34 15.71 -1.55 10.40
N GLU A 35 14.80 -0.68 10.86
CA GLU A 35 14.89 0.78 10.74
C GLU A 35 15.12 1.28 9.30
N LYS A 36 14.86 0.41 8.31
CA LYS A 36 14.94 0.71 6.87
C LYS A 36 13.54 0.85 6.30
N SER A 37 13.39 1.62 5.22
CA SER A 37 12.11 1.76 4.54
C SER A 37 12.17 1.04 3.21
N MET A 38 11.07 0.39 2.80
CA MET A 38 10.90 0.08 1.39
C MET A 38 10.81 1.38 0.59
N ASP A 39 11.26 1.36 -0.66
CA ASP A 39 11.18 2.53 -1.55
C ASP A 39 9.77 2.70 -2.10
N ARG A 40 9.08 1.59 -2.38
CA ARG A 40 7.71 1.58 -2.89
C ARG A 40 6.98 0.28 -2.56
N VAL A 41 5.70 0.41 -2.24
CA VAL A 41 4.74 -0.69 -2.12
C VAL A 41 3.58 -0.37 -3.05
N MET A 42 3.28 -1.29 -3.97
CA MET A 42 2.22 -1.15 -4.94
C MET A 42 1.28 -2.34 -4.86
N ASP A 43 0.11 -2.12 -4.28
CA ASP A 43 -0.84 -3.18 -3.99
C ASP A 43 -2.06 -3.12 -4.91
N PHE A 44 -2.67 -4.27 -5.19
CA PHE A 44 -3.85 -4.36 -6.04
C PHE A 44 -4.98 -5.05 -5.28
N GLY A 45 -6.12 -4.37 -5.12
CA GLY A 45 -7.27 -4.91 -4.38
C GLY A 45 -6.99 -5.05 -2.88
N LEU A 46 -6.32 -4.07 -2.27
CA LEU A 46 -5.97 -4.07 -0.84
C LEU A 46 -7.23 -4.14 0.05
N PRO A 47 -7.43 -5.20 0.86
CA PRO A 47 -8.46 -5.22 1.91
C PRO A 47 -8.04 -4.36 3.11
N ARG A 48 -8.98 -3.98 3.99
CA ARG A 48 -8.64 -3.24 5.23
C ARG A 48 -7.91 -4.16 6.19
N ILE A 49 -6.86 -3.66 6.84
CA ILE A 49 -5.96 -4.49 7.65
C ILE A 49 -5.74 -4.00 9.08
N GLY A 50 -6.05 -2.75 9.37
CA GLY A 50 -5.82 -2.16 10.68
C GLY A 50 -6.83 -1.08 10.99
N ASN A 51 -6.82 -0.65 12.24
CA ASN A 51 -7.66 0.44 12.73
C ASN A 51 -7.12 1.81 12.27
N PRO A 52 -7.82 2.92 12.56
CA PRO A 52 -7.35 4.25 12.20
C PRO A 52 -5.94 4.58 12.72
N VAL A 53 -5.60 4.11 13.92
CA VAL A 53 -4.26 4.32 14.51
C VAL A 53 -3.17 3.64 13.66
N PHE A 54 -3.44 2.42 13.19
CA PHE A 54 -2.52 1.71 12.30
C PHE A 54 -2.43 2.39 10.92
N ALA A 55 -3.56 2.81 10.35
CA ALA A 55 -3.58 3.53 9.08
C ALA A 55 -2.75 4.83 9.15
N ASP A 56 -2.93 5.62 10.22
CA ASP A 56 -2.15 6.84 10.46
C ASP A 56 -0.65 6.55 10.63
N ASP A 57 -0.29 5.43 11.27
CA ASP A 57 1.12 5.04 11.45
C ASP A 57 1.77 4.60 10.13
N VAL A 58 1.02 3.89 9.26
CA VAL A 58 1.45 3.61 7.88
C VAL A 58 1.71 4.91 7.13
N ASP A 59 0.78 5.87 7.20
CA ASP A 59 0.91 7.16 6.52
C ASP A 59 2.11 7.96 7.04
N LYS A 60 2.38 7.93 8.34
CA LYS A 60 3.54 8.60 8.95
C LYS A 60 4.87 7.97 8.55
N ARG A 61 4.95 6.64 8.53
CA ARG A 61 6.22 5.90 8.37
C ARG A 61 6.57 5.60 6.93
N LEU A 62 5.57 5.42 6.10
CA LEU A 62 5.67 5.06 4.68
C LEU A 62 5.06 6.12 3.78
N TYR A 63 5.05 7.39 4.22
CA TYR A 63 4.58 8.54 3.46
C TYR A 63 5.11 8.55 2.02
N ASN A 64 4.21 8.72 1.04
CA ASN A 64 4.49 8.70 -0.40
C ASN A 64 5.15 7.42 -0.94
N LYS A 65 5.08 6.31 -0.20
CA LYS A 65 5.68 5.03 -0.60
C LYS A 65 4.67 3.92 -0.78
N VAL A 66 3.51 3.98 -0.12
CA VAL A 66 2.43 3.00 -0.27
C VAL A 66 1.40 3.54 -1.26
N TYR A 67 1.08 2.73 -2.25
CA TYR A 67 0.03 2.98 -3.22
C TYR A 67 -0.78 1.70 -3.39
N TYR A 68 -2.10 1.82 -3.53
CA TYR A 68 -2.93 0.66 -3.80
C TYR A 68 -4.03 0.96 -4.81
N VAL A 69 -4.28 0.02 -5.71
CA VAL A 69 -5.23 0.18 -6.81
C VAL A 69 -6.54 -0.51 -6.49
N VAL A 70 -7.65 0.19 -6.73
CA VAL A 70 -9.01 -0.34 -6.69
C VAL A 70 -9.62 -0.26 -8.09
N ASN A 71 -10.11 -1.38 -8.62
CA ASN A 71 -10.67 -1.45 -9.96
C ASN A 71 -12.21 -1.43 -9.92
N GLY A 72 -12.81 -0.29 -10.26
CA GLY A 72 -14.26 -0.09 -10.28
C GLY A 72 -14.91 -0.42 -8.94
N HIS A 73 -15.83 -1.38 -8.94
CA HIS A 73 -16.60 -1.84 -7.77
C HIS A 73 -16.05 -3.13 -7.17
N ASP A 74 -14.72 -3.30 -7.17
CA ASP A 74 -14.10 -4.43 -6.49
C ASP A 74 -14.53 -4.47 -5.01
N TRP A 75 -15.01 -5.62 -4.57
CA TRP A 75 -15.54 -5.82 -3.22
C TRP A 75 -14.42 -6.04 -2.20
N VAL A 76 -13.23 -6.50 -2.62
CA VAL A 76 -12.13 -6.83 -1.70
C VAL A 76 -11.67 -5.60 -0.89
N PRO A 77 -11.47 -4.40 -1.49
CA PRO A 77 -11.11 -3.20 -0.72
C PRO A 77 -12.18 -2.69 0.22
N HIS A 78 -13.41 -3.20 0.09
CA HIS A 78 -14.50 -2.85 0.99
C HIS A 78 -14.56 -3.78 2.20
N MET A 79 -13.72 -4.82 2.26
CA MET A 79 -13.67 -5.80 3.33
C MET A 79 -12.34 -5.74 4.11
N PRO A 80 -12.36 -6.03 5.42
CA PRO A 80 -13.54 -6.10 6.28
C PRO A 80 -14.21 -4.71 6.45
N PRO A 81 -15.50 -4.64 6.81
CA PRO A 81 -16.29 -3.40 6.89
C PRO A 81 -15.73 -2.34 7.87
N ARG A 82 -16.03 -1.06 7.65
CA ARG A 82 -15.57 0.05 8.53
C ARG A 82 -16.26 0.03 9.89
N GLU A 83 -17.41 -0.61 9.97
CA GLU A 83 -18.18 -0.89 11.17
C GLU A 83 -17.40 -1.73 12.19
N LEU A 84 -16.32 -2.40 11.76
CA LEU A 84 -15.36 -3.10 12.63
C LEU A 84 -14.18 -2.22 13.04
N ASP A 85 -14.27 -0.90 12.87
CA ASP A 85 -13.20 0.08 13.13
C ASP A 85 -11.92 -0.20 12.33
N LEU A 86 -12.08 -0.66 11.09
CA LEU A 86 -10.98 -0.89 10.16
C LEU A 86 -10.93 0.21 9.10
N GLN A 87 -9.73 0.67 8.79
CA GLN A 87 -9.46 1.83 7.97
C GLN A 87 -8.30 1.56 7.01
N HIS A 88 -8.40 2.09 5.79
CA HIS A 88 -7.30 2.09 4.84
C HIS A 88 -6.31 3.22 5.15
N PRO A 89 -5.01 3.02 4.90
CA PRO A 89 -4.05 4.11 4.81
C PRO A 89 -4.32 4.96 3.56
N SER A 90 -3.65 6.10 3.47
CA SER A 90 -3.69 6.99 2.32
C SER A 90 -2.98 6.38 1.10
N GLY A 91 -3.24 6.88 -0.11
CA GLY A 91 -2.56 6.44 -1.33
C GLY A 91 -3.40 5.55 -2.28
N GLN A 92 -4.73 5.66 -2.22
CA GLN A 92 -5.62 4.93 -3.13
C GLN A 92 -5.54 5.48 -4.55
N ILE A 93 -5.41 4.58 -5.53
CA ILE A 93 -5.63 4.85 -6.94
C ILE A 93 -6.92 4.12 -7.35
N TRP A 94 -7.97 4.87 -7.66
CA TRP A 94 -9.24 4.29 -8.06
C TRP A 94 -9.41 4.38 -9.57
N MET A 95 -9.48 3.22 -10.24
CA MET A 95 -9.77 3.12 -11.67
C MET A 95 -11.28 3.00 -11.88
N ASN A 96 -11.90 3.99 -12.50
CA ASN A 96 -13.34 4.00 -12.74
C ASN A 96 -13.68 4.76 -14.04
N PRO A 97 -14.32 4.13 -15.05
CA PRO A 97 -14.88 2.77 -15.10
C PRO A 97 -13.84 1.64 -14.97
N PRO A 98 -14.23 0.42 -14.56
CA PRO A 98 -13.30 -0.69 -14.39
C PRO A 98 -12.58 -1.02 -15.71
N LYS A 99 -11.30 -1.41 -15.62
CA LYS A 99 -10.42 -1.72 -16.77
C LYS A 99 -10.18 -0.54 -17.74
N SER A 100 -10.47 0.69 -17.32
CA SER A 100 -10.19 1.89 -18.12
C SER A 100 -8.87 2.54 -17.71
N THR A 101 -8.43 3.54 -18.49
CA THR A 101 -7.31 4.42 -18.15
C THR A 101 -7.75 5.66 -17.35
N HIS A 102 -9.03 5.74 -16.95
CA HIS A 102 -9.54 6.81 -16.11
C HIS A 102 -9.34 6.44 -14.65
N TRP A 103 -8.52 7.22 -13.94
CA TRP A 103 -8.23 7.00 -12.53
C TRP A 103 -8.17 8.32 -11.76
N ALA A 104 -8.47 8.23 -10.46
CA ALA A 104 -8.32 9.30 -9.49
C ALA A 104 -7.43 8.84 -8.33
N PHE A 105 -6.75 9.78 -7.67
CA PHE A 105 -5.87 9.51 -6.54
C PHE A 105 -6.44 10.10 -5.24
N TYR A 106 -6.40 9.33 -4.16
CA TYR A 106 -6.83 9.73 -2.83
C TYR A 106 -5.68 9.53 -1.84
N ALA A 107 -5.26 10.62 -1.21
CA ALA A 107 -4.21 10.68 -0.21
C ALA A 107 -4.71 11.33 1.09
#